data_AF-I1GUS1-F1
#
_entry.id   AF-I1GUS1-F1
#
_cell.length_a   1.000
_cell.length_b   1.000
_cell.length_c   1.000
_cell.angle_alpha   90.00
_cell.angle_beta   90.00
_cell.angle_gamma   90.00
#
_symmetry.space_group_name_H-M   'P 1'
#
loop_
_entity.id
_entity.type
_entity.pdbx_description
1 polymer ?
#
loop_
_entity_poly.entity_id
_entity_poly.type
_entity_poly.pdbx_seq_one_letter_code
_entity_poly.pdbx_strand_id
1 'polypeptide(L)' 'MEVPAARVATAKEVEKKVELMKEVRAREVAIGELNNLPPSRAAYQKTCNIFFRKNIKTAVISEQKQLDLAKARLQKLDQA' A
#
# COMPACT_ATOMS: atom_id res chain seq x y z
N MET A 1 9.18 -36.98 -4.41
CA MET A 1 8.62 -36.06 -5.42
C MET A 1 9.17 -34.67 -5.13
N GLU A 2 10.24 -34.26 -5.81
CA GLU A 2 10.77 -32.90 -5.68
C GLU A 2 9.96 -31.98 -6.60
N VAL A 3 9.33 -30.97 -6.04
CA VAL A 3 8.65 -29.94 -6.82
C VAL A 3 9.73 -29.06 -7.44
N PRO A 4 9.76 -28.85 -8.77
CA PRO A 4 10.85 -28.13 -9.43
C PRO A 4 10.93 -26.69 -8.91
N ALA A 5 12.14 -26.22 -8.60
CA ALA A 5 12.42 -24.89 -8.04
C ALA A 5 11.79 -23.73 -8.85
N ALA A 6 11.62 -23.91 -10.16
CA ALA A 6 10.93 -22.96 -11.03
C ALA A 6 9.45 -22.75 -10.66
N ARG A 7 8.71 -23.80 -10.25
CA ARG A 7 7.31 -23.68 -9.79
C ARG A 7 7.20 -22.97 -8.44
N VAL A 8 8.23 -23.08 -7.60
CA VAL A 8 8.28 -22.39 -6.31
C VAL A 8 8.60 -20.90 -6.49
N ALA A 9 9.44 -20.56 -7.47
CA ALA A 9 9.76 -19.18 -7.83
C ALA A 9 8.53 -18.44 -8.37
N THR A 10 7.78 -19.05 -9.30
CA THR A 10 6.56 -18.45 -9.86
C THR A 10 5.45 -18.30 -8.81
N ALA A 11 5.31 -19.26 -7.89
CA ALA A 11 4.35 -19.16 -6.79
C ALA A 11 4.66 -17.98 -5.85
N LYS A 12 5.94 -17.75 -5.53
CA LYS A 12 6.37 -16.61 -4.69
C LYS A 12 6.16 -15.26 -5.37
N GLU A 13 6.28 -15.18 -6.68
CA GLU A 13 6.00 -13.95 -7.43
C GLU A 13 4.51 -13.63 -7.49
N VAL A 14 3.68 -14.66 -7.69
CA VAL A 14 2.22 -14.53 -7.63
C VAL A 14 1.77 -14.09 -6.23
N GLU A 15 2.34 -14.64 -5.17
CA GLU A 15 2.04 -14.25 -3.79
C GLU A 15 2.39 -12.77 -3.53
N LYS A 16 3.60 -12.33 -3.89
CA LYS A 16 4.02 -10.92 -3.79
C LYS A 16 3.09 -9.99 -4.57
N LYS A 17 2.64 -10.40 -5.75
CA LYS A 17 1.71 -9.64 -6.58
C LYS A 17 0.35 -9.50 -5.90
N VAL A 18 -0.17 -10.59 -5.32
CA VAL A 18 -1.44 -10.58 -4.56
C VAL A 18 -1.34 -9.69 -3.32
N GLU A 19 -0.23 -9.75 -2.58
CA GLU A 19 0.03 -8.87 -1.45
C GLU A 19 0.03 -7.40 -1.86
N LEU A 20 0.71 -7.07 -2.97
CA LEU A 20 0.79 -5.71 -3.47
C LEU A 20 -0.59 -5.20 -3.96
N MET A 21 -1.41 -6.05 -4.60
CA MET A 21 -2.79 -5.69 -4.94
C MET A 21 -3.64 -5.38 -3.70
N LYS A 22 -3.51 -6.18 -2.64
CA LYS A 22 -4.18 -5.92 -1.35
C LYS A 22 -3.73 -4.59 -0.76
N GLU A 23 -2.43 -4.30 -0.82
CA GLU A 23 -1.84 -3.06 -0.33
C GLU A 23 -2.36 -1.83 -1.10
N VAL A 24 -2.44 -1.90 -2.44
CA VAL A 24 -3.04 -0.87 -3.29
C VAL A 24 -4.48 -0.59 -2.88
N ARG A 25 -5.29 -1.64 -2.75
CA ARG A 25 -6.70 -1.49 -2.36
C ARG A 25 -6.86 -0.91 -0.95
N ALA A 26 -6.05 -1.34 0.00
CA ALA A 26 -6.07 -0.81 1.36
C ALA A 26 -5.77 0.70 1.39
N ARG A 27 -4.83 1.17 0.56
CA ARG A 27 -4.51 2.60 0.45
C ARG A 27 -5.61 3.41 -0.21
N GLU A 28 -6.26 2.88 -1.25
CA GLU A 28 -7.42 3.55 -1.86
C GLU A 28 -8.55 3.75 -0.86
N VAL A 29 -8.83 2.72 -0.04
CA VAL A 29 -9.80 2.81 1.06
C VAL A 29 -9.36 3.87 2.08
N ALA A 30 -8.10 3.85 2.52
CA ALA A 30 -7.58 4.83 3.49
C ALA A 30 -7.71 6.28 2.99
N ILE A 31 -7.45 6.55 1.71
CA ILE A 31 -7.66 7.88 1.11
C ILE A 31 -9.14 8.28 1.16
N GLY A 32 -10.05 7.36 0.79
CA GLY A 32 -11.49 7.60 0.88
C GLY A 32 -11.95 7.90 2.30
N GLU A 33 -11.46 7.13 3.27
CA GLU A 33 -11.74 7.35 4.70
C GLU A 33 -11.21 8.70 5.17
N LEU A 34 -9.96 9.06 4.84
CA LEU A 34 -9.36 10.34 5.20
C LEU A 34 -10.12 11.53 4.61
N ASN A 35 -10.58 11.43 3.36
CA ASN A 35 -11.35 12.49 2.70
C ASN A 35 -12.74 12.70 3.32
N ASN A 36 -13.32 11.65 3.93
CA ASN A 36 -14.58 11.75 4.66
C ASN A 36 -14.43 12.34 6.06
N LEU A 37 -13.20 12.63 6.52
CA LEU A 37 -12.97 13.25 7.81
C LEU A 37 -13.04 14.79 7.71
N PRO A 38 -13.55 15.46 8.75
CA PRO A 38 -13.53 16.91 8.79
C PRO A 38 -12.08 17.42 8.80
N PRO A 39 -11.75 18.49 8.06
CA PRO A 39 -10.37 18.99 7.96
C PRO A 39 -9.72 19.40 9.29
N SER A 40 -10.54 19.74 10.30
CA SER A 40 -10.11 20.07 11.66
C SER A 40 -9.72 18.86 12.50
N ARG A 41 -10.06 17.63 12.08
CA ARG A 41 -9.73 16.40 12.79
C ARG A 41 -8.23 16.14 12.71
N ALA A 42 -7.62 15.79 13.84
CA ALA A 42 -6.23 15.37 13.86
C ALA A 42 -6.08 13.96 13.29
N ALA A 43 -5.08 13.75 12.44
CA ALA A 43 -4.61 12.44 12.02
C ALA A 43 -3.25 12.16 12.66
N TYR A 44 -2.87 10.88 12.71
CA TYR A 44 -1.60 10.45 13.28
C TYR A 44 -0.93 9.45 12.35
N GLN A 45 0.35 9.64 12.10
CA GLN A 45 1.20 8.66 11.43
C GLN A 45 2.03 7.94 12.47
N LYS A 46 1.92 6.62 12.51
CA LYS A 46 2.72 5.77 13.39
C LYS A 46 4.01 5.36 12.69
N THR A 47 5.14 5.59 13.35
CA THR A 47 6.46 5.08 12.96
C THR A 47 7.04 4.37 14.18
N CYS A 48 7.09 3.04 14.12
CA CYS A 48 7.41 2.20 15.29
C CYS A 48 6.49 2.54 16.47
N ASN A 49 7.05 2.94 17.61
CA ASN A 49 6.29 3.31 18.81
C ASN A 49 5.99 4.82 18.91
N ILE A 50 6.29 5.60 17.87
CA ILE A 50 6.13 7.05 17.86
C ILE A 50 4.96 7.44 16.95
N PHE A 51 4.15 8.41 17.41
CA PHE A 51 3.03 8.95 16.66
C PHE A 51 3.29 10.42 16.30
N PHE A 52 3.30 10.72 15.01
CA PHE A 52 3.43 12.08 14.50
C PHE A 52 2.05 12.63 14.15
N ARG A 53 1.66 13.74 14.78
CA ARG A 53 0.42 14.43 14.44
C ARG A 53 0.53 14.99 13.01
N LYS A 54 -0.45 14.67 12.18
CA LYS A 54 -0.64 15.20 10.83
C LYS A 54 -1.99 15.88 10.70
N ASN A 55 -2.09 16.75 9.69
CA ASN A 55 -3.37 17.25 9.23
C ASN A 55 -3.91 16.30 8.14
N ILE A 56 -5.23 16.31 7.94
CA ILE A 56 -5.88 15.43 6.96
C ILE A 56 -5.32 15.64 5.55
N LYS A 57 -5.09 16.89 5.14
CA LYS A 57 -4.57 17.21 3.80
C LYS A 57 -3.20 16.57 3.54
N THR A 58 -2.26 16.67 4.49
CA THR A 58 -0.92 16.09 4.37
C THR A 58 -0.95 14.57 4.53
N ALA A 59 -1.88 14.03 5.30
CA ALA A 59 -2.12 12.58 5.37
C ALA A 59 -2.57 12.04 4.00
N VAL A 60 -3.57 12.67 3.36
CA VAL A 60 -4.07 12.31 2.02
C VAL A 60 -2.95 12.37 0.99
N ILE A 61 -2.17 13.46 0.95
CA ILE A 61 -1.04 13.59 0.01
C ILE A 61 -0.01 12.47 0.24
N SER A 62 0.29 12.14 1.50
CA SER A 62 1.23 11.05 1.78
C SER A 62 0.71 9.69 1.36
N GLU A 63 -0.58 9.39 1.58
CA GLU A 63 -1.18 8.14 1.14
C GLU A 63 -1.27 8.05 -0.39
N GLN A 64 -1.60 9.14 -1.07
CA GLN A 64 -1.60 9.19 -2.54
C GLN A 64 -0.21 8.87 -3.11
N LYS A 65 0.84 9.46 -2.55
CA LYS A 65 2.22 9.16 -2.96
C LYS A 65 2.57 7.67 -2.77
N GLN A 66 2.13 7.05 -1.68
CA GLN A 66 2.39 5.62 -1.44
C GLN A 66 1.55 4.74 -2.36
N LEU A 67 0.32 5.14 -2.67
CA LEU A 67 -0.54 4.47 -3.64
C LEU A 67 0.10 4.47 -5.03
N ASP A 68 0.61 5.62 -5.49
CA ASP A 68 1.26 5.75 -6.80
C ASP A 68 2.51 4.87 -6.89
N LEU A 69 3.33 4.83 -5.81
CA LEU A 69 4.49 3.94 -5.73
C LEU A 69 4.10 2.46 -5.76
N ALA A 70 3.02 2.08 -5.07
CA ALA A 70 2.54 0.69 -5.06
C ALA A 70 1.98 0.28 -6.43
N LYS A 71 1.23 1.17 -7.11
CA LYS A 71 0.76 0.95 -8.48
C LYS A 71 1.92 0.81 -9.46
N ALA A 72 2.95 1.65 -9.35
CA ALA A 72 4.14 1.56 -10.19
C ALA A 72 4.93 0.25 -9.96
N ARG A 73 5.00 -0.24 -8.72
CA ARG A 73 5.58 -1.56 -8.41
C ARG A 73 4.74 -2.70 -8.99
N LEU A 74 3.42 -2.59 -8.96
CA LEU A 74 2.51 -3.60 -9.48
C LEU A 74 2.63 -3.71 -11.00
N GLN A 75 2.69 -2.56 -11.70
CA GLN A 75 2.93 -2.52 -13.14
C GLN A 75 4.24 -3.21 -13.55
N LYS A 76 5.31 -3.04 -12.75
CA LYS A 76 6.58 -3.74 -13.01
C LYS A 76 6.48 -5.26 -12.87
N LEU A 77 5.65 -5.74 -11.93
CA LEU A 77 5.38 -7.17 -11.73
C LEU A 77 4.38 -7.74 -12.75
N ASP A 78 3.55 -6.91 -13.38
CA ASP A 78 2.69 -7.30 -14.50
C ASP A 78 3.46 -7.42 -15.83
N GLN A 79 4.58 -6.71 -15.96
CA GLN A 79 5.45 -6.72 -17.15
C GLN A 79 6.56 -7.78 -17.12
N ALA A 80 6.75 -8.45 -15.98
CA ALA A 80 7.71 -9.55 -15.79
C ALA A 80 7.05 -10.90 -16.10
#